data_AF-A0A2M7NG11-F1
#
_entry.id   AF-A0A2M7NG11-F1
#
_cell.length_a   1.000
_cell.length_b   1.000
_cell.length_c   1.000
_cell.angle_alpha   90.00
_cell.angle_beta   90.00
_cell.angle_gamma   90.00
#
_symmetry.space_group_name_H-M   'P 1'
#
loop_
_entity.id
_entity.type
_entity.pdbx_description
1 polymer ?
#
loop_
_entity_poly.entity_id
_entity_poly.type
_entity_poly.pdbx_seq_one_letter_code
_entity_poly.pdbx_strand_id
1 'polypeptide(L)'
;MFKSFLLLFLLKIFTIFILNNMPTSQIKKIYVKNIALIRFLFSLLVNGFTFFGIIVWKWNFFTIIYLYWFEEVIRIIFRLVENRIIYTKNSISQAEFKVQQRATRAMLFPMFVYFIFIIVIVGMIAAPNNDVVIDNLLTVFFKNMEFNLNLLLAVVSEIVILVYLVRRYNKNKFDNQSELSSQENTQEHKEEQAKKIKTPYQSLLAQNQPALLSTQMLVLHVSIVLGTLLYFAANTDKLPIQIDMGKAGEFAFVIVFASVQTIAEVLAFAKGRKK
;
A
#
# COMPACT_ATOMS: atom_id res chain seq x y z
N MET A 1 -0.51 -24.09 15.49
CA MET A 1 -1.98 -24.02 15.27
C MET A 1 -2.41 -22.69 14.61
N PHE A 2 -1.97 -21.53 15.10
CA PHE A 2 -2.32 -20.21 14.52
C PHE A 2 -1.84 -20.00 13.06
N LYS A 3 -0.66 -20.54 12.69
CA LYS A 3 -0.06 -20.42 11.35
C LYS A 3 -0.93 -21.03 10.23
N SER A 4 -1.45 -22.24 10.43
CA SER A 4 -2.37 -22.87 9.46
C SER A 4 -3.73 -22.20 9.43
N PHE A 5 -4.19 -21.69 10.58
CA PHE A 5 -5.49 -21.02 10.68
C PHE A 5 -5.51 -19.69 9.91
N LEU A 6 -4.48 -18.85 10.05
CA LEU A 6 -4.39 -17.57 9.34
C LEU A 6 -4.29 -17.78 7.82
N LEU A 7 -3.47 -18.74 7.38
CA LEU A 7 -3.33 -19.08 5.96
C LEU A 7 -4.65 -19.60 5.37
N LEU A 8 -5.34 -20.50 6.08
CA LEU A 8 -6.65 -21.03 5.68
C LEU A 8 -7.74 -19.97 5.70
N PHE A 9 -7.69 -19.03 6.65
CA PHE A 9 -8.64 -17.91 6.75
C PHE A 9 -8.46 -16.94 5.58
N LEU A 10 -7.21 -16.59 5.23
CA LEU A 10 -6.91 -15.76 4.06
C LEU A 10 -7.30 -16.44 2.76
N LEU A 11 -7.02 -17.75 2.62
CA LEU A 11 -7.45 -18.55 1.47
C LEU A 11 -8.99 -18.66 1.37
N LYS A 12 -9.70 -18.81 2.49
CA LYS A 12 -11.17 -18.85 2.50
C LYS A 12 -11.78 -17.51 2.15
N ILE A 13 -11.30 -16.40 2.72
CA ILE A 13 -11.75 -15.05 2.33
C ILE A 13 -11.48 -14.83 0.83
N PHE A 14 -10.29 -15.22 0.36
CA PHE A 14 -9.93 -15.13 -1.05
C PHE A 14 -10.88 -15.94 -1.94
N THR A 15 -11.21 -17.17 -1.55
CA THR A 15 -12.11 -18.06 -2.32
C THR A 15 -13.54 -17.54 -2.31
N ILE A 16 -14.05 -17.10 -1.14
CA ILE A 16 -15.41 -16.59 -0.98
C ILE A 16 -15.60 -15.27 -1.73
N PHE A 17 -14.61 -14.37 -1.70
CA PHE A 17 -14.72 -13.05 -2.32
C PHE A 17 -14.46 -13.06 -3.83
N ILE A 18 -13.70 -14.03 -4.35
CA ILE A 18 -13.33 -14.07 -5.78
C ILE A 18 -14.11 -15.11 -6.59
N LEU A 19 -14.60 -16.21 -6.01
CA LEU A 19 -15.25 -17.27 -6.79
C LEU A 19 -16.78 -17.30 -6.77
N ASN A 20 -17.46 -16.73 -5.77
CA ASN A 20 -18.93 -16.87 -5.71
C ASN A 20 -19.70 -15.68 -6.30
N ASN A 21 -20.16 -15.91 -7.54
CA ASN A 21 -21.44 -15.47 -8.13
C ASN A 21 -21.97 -14.08 -7.75
N MET A 22 -21.66 -13.05 -8.56
CA MET A 22 -22.52 -11.87 -8.66
C MET A 22 -22.96 -11.61 -10.11
N PRO A 23 -24.21 -11.15 -10.32
CA PRO A 23 -24.81 -10.93 -11.64
C PRO A 23 -24.29 -9.67 -12.34
N THR A 24 -23.97 -9.80 -13.63
CA THR A 24 -23.02 -9.02 -14.43
C THR A 24 -23.34 -7.54 -14.74
N SER A 25 -24.56 -7.05 -14.54
CA SER A 25 -24.96 -5.72 -15.05
C SER A 25 -24.83 -4.57 -14.03
N GLN A 26 -25.05 -4.80 -12.73
CA GLN A 26 -24.86 -3.75 -11.69
C GLN A 26 -23.41 -3.61 -11.22
N ILE A 27 -22.56 -4.59 -11.52
CA ILE A 27 -21.21 -4.65 -10.95
C ILE A 27 -20.24 -3.67 -11.63
N LYS A 28 -20.49 -3.24 -12.88
CA LYS A 28 -19.60 -2.29 -13.60
C LYS A 28 -19.36 -0.96 -12.85
N LYS A 29 -20.38 -0.40 -12.17
CA LYS A 29 -20.24 0.79 -11.30
C LYS A 29 -19.68 0.47 -9.90
N ILE A 30 -19.90 -0.75 -9.41
CA ILE A 30 -19.36 -1.24 -8.13
C ILE A 30 -17.85 -1.58 -8.28
N TYR A 31 -17.37 -1.95 -9.46
CA TYR A 31 -16.01 -2.48 -9.66
C TYR A 31 -14.86 -1.46 -9.56
N VAL A 32 -15.03 -0.19 -9.93
CA VAL A 32 -14.01 0.85 -9.66
C VAL A 32 -13.94 1.15 -8.16
N LYS A 33 -15.10 1.10 -7.50
CA LYS A 33 -15.24 1.16 -6.04
C LYS A 33 -14.54 -0.04 -5.36
N ASN A 34 -14.43 -1.18 -6.05
CA ASN A 34 -13.87 -2.42 -5.50
C ASN A 34 -12.34 -2.43 -5.38
N ILE A 35 -11.56 -1.83 -6.29
CA ILE A 35 -10.08 -1.82 -6.11
C ILE A 35 -9.67 -0.98 -4.92
N ALA A 36 -10.25 0.22 -4.79
CA ALA A 36 -10.00 1.09 -3.64
C ALA A 36 -10.45 0.44 -2.33
N LEU A 37 -11.59 -0.26 -2.35
CA LEU A 37 -12.07 -1.05 -1.21
C LEU A 37 -11.14 -2.21 -0.87
N ILE A 38 -10.69 -2.99 -1.86
CA ILE A 38 -9.76 -4.11 -1.67
C ILE A 38 -8.45 -3.60 -1.06
N ARG A 39 -7.87 -2.53 -1.63
CA ARG A 39 -6.69 -1.85 -1.09
C ARG A 39 -6.91 -1.44 0.37
N PHE A 40 -8.03 -0.79 0.66
CA PHE A 40 -8.37 -0.35 2.01
C PHE A 40 -8.52 -1.53 3.00
N LEU A 41 -9.22 -2.60 2.62
CA LEU A 41 -9.42 -3.77 3.48
C LEU A 41 -8.10 -4.48 3.79
N PHE A 42 -7.22 -4.64 2.80
CA PHE A 42 -5.90 -5.18 3.04
C PHE A 42 -5.03 -4.26 3.90
N SER A 43 -5.13 -2.95 3.70
CA SER A 43 -4.45 -1.96 4.55
C SER A 43 -4.88 -2.08 6.02
N LEU A 44 -6.19 -2.23 6.27
CA LEU A 44 -6.71 -2.47 7.62
C LEU A 44 -6.21 -3.80 8.19
N LEU A 45 -6.15 -4.85 7.37
CA LEU A 45 -5.68 -6.16 7.79
C LEU A 45 -4.20 -6.12 8.19
N VAL A 46 -3.36 -5.48 7.37
CA VAL A 46 -1.92 -5.29 7.64
C VAL A 46 -1.72 -4.45 8.89
N ASN A 47 -2.41 -3.31 9.02
CA ASN A 47 -2.34 -2.48 10.24
C ASN A 47 -2.84 -3.22 11.48
N GLY A 48 -3.92 -4.00 11.38
CA GLY A 48 -4.41 -4.84 12.47
C GLY A 48 -3.36 -5.86 12.92
N PHE A 49 -2.64 -6.45 11.97
CA PHE A 49 -1.53 -7.36 12.27
C PHE A 49 -0.33 -6.65 12.88
N THR A 50 -0.06 -5.42 12.46
CA THR A 50 0.96 -4.56 13.08
C THR A 50 0.60 -4.24 14.54
N PHE A 51 -0.64 -3.84 14.82
CA PHE A 51 -1.13 -3.65 16.20
C PHE A 51 -1.03 -4.93 17.03
N PHE A 52 -1.36 -6.08 16.44
CA PHE A 52 -1.16 -7.36 17.10
C PHE A 52 0.32 -7.62 17.42
N GLY A 53 1.23 -7.34 16.49
CA GLY A 53 2.67 -7.46 16.71
C GLY A 53 3.21 -6.52 17.79
N ILE A 54 2.66 -5.31 17.89
CA ILE A 54 2.98 -4.35 18.95
C ILE A 54 2.59 -4.93 20.32
N ILE A 55 1.35 -5.40 20.46
CA ILE A 55 0.79 -5.82 21.75
C ILE A 55 1.34 -7.18 22.19
N VAL A 56 1.37 -8.16 21.28
CA VAL A 56 1.66 -9.56 21.60
C VAL A 56 3.13 -9.90 21.44
N TRP A 57 3.77 -9.41 20.36
CA TRP A 57 5.18 -9.69 20.06
C TRP A 57 6.14 -8.61 20.51
N LYS A 58 5.62 -7.55 21.16
CA LYS A 58 6.40 -6.44 21.69
C LYS A 58 7.30 -5.81 20.65
N TRP A 59 6.80 -5.63 19.43
CA TRP A 59 7.57 -4.99 18.37
C TRP A 59 8.04 -3.60 18.80
N ASN A 60 9.34 -3.40 18.67
CA ASN A 60 9.96 -2.12 18.96
C ASN A 60 9.69 -1.11 17.83
N PHE A 61 10.00 0.16 18.10
CA PHE A 61 9.81 1.26 17.15
C PHE A 61 10.53 1.01 15.81
N PHE A 62 11.75 0.47 15.86
CA PHE A 62 12.53 0.14 14.67
C PHE A 62 11.83 -0.87 13.75
N THR A 63 11.31 -1.96 14.31
CA THR A 63 10.63 -3.02 13.53
C THR A 63 9.45 -2.45 12.76
N ILE A 64 8.74 -1.50 13.35
CA ILE A 64 7.50 -0.94 12.83
C ILE A 64 7.78 0.09 11.75
N ILE A 65 8.70 1.03 12.02
CA ILE A 65 9.09 2.03 11.02
C ILE A 65 9.71 1.35 9.79
N TYR A 66 10.49 0.28 10.01
CA TYR A 66 11.10 -0.51 8.94
C TYR A 66 10.06 -1.32 8.15
N LEU A 67 9.03 -1.86 8.82
CA LEU A 67 7.91 -2.53 8.16
C LEU A 67 7.16 -1.56 7.25
N TYR A 68 6.76 -0.40 7.77
CA TYR A 68 6.03 0.60 6.99
C TYR A 68 6.85 1.15 5.82
N TRP A 69 8.16 1.30 6.00
CA TRP A 69 9.06 1.62 4.90
C TRP A 69 9.00 0.56 3.79
N PHE A 70 9.08 -0.73 4.16
CA PHE A 70 9.00 -1.83 3.20
C PHE A 70 7.63 -1.92 2.50
N GLU A 71 6.53 -1.72 3.22
CA GLU A 71 5.19 -1.67 2.64
C GLU A 71 5.09 -0.62 1.54
N GLU A 72 5.67 0.56 1.76
CA GLU A 72 5.67 1.63 0.77
C GLU A 72 6.59 1.30 -0.42
N VAL A 73 7.74 0.67 -0.19
CA VAL A 73 8.59 0.16 -1.29
C VAL A 73 7.83 -0.84 -2.14
N ILE A 74 7.15 -1.81 -1.51
CA ILE A 74 6.32 -2.80 -2.19
C ILE A 74 5.25 -2.09 -3.03
N ARG A 75 4.50 -1.15 -2.44
CA ARG A 75 3.48 -0.37 -3.17
C ARG A 75 4.06 0.35 -4.38
N ILE A 76 5.24 0.98 -4.26
CA ILE A 76 5.90 1.67 -5.37
C ILE A 76 6.28 0.68 -6.47
N ILE A 77 6.88 -0.47 -6.12
CA ILE A 77 7.25 -1.52 -7.08
C ILE A 77 6.00 -2.01 -7.83
N PHE A 78 4.92 -2.35 -7.12
CA PHE A 78 3.69 -2.81 -7.76
C PHE A 78 3.04 -1.73 -8.61
N ARG A 79 3.06 -0.46 -8.20
CA ARG A 79 2.59 0.67 -9.02
C ARG A 79 3.36 0.79 -10.33
N LEU A 80 4.67 0.51 -10.35
CA LEU A 80 5.45 0.47 -11.60
C LEU A 80 4.96 -0.66 -12.53
N VAL A 81 4.61 -1.82 -11.97
CA VAL A 81 4.06 -2.95 -12.73
C VAL A 81 2.66 -2.60 -13.25
N GLU A 82 1.79 -2.02 -12.43
CA GLU A 82 0.45 -1.57 -12.82
C GLU A 82 0.51 -0.58 -13.98
N ASN A 83 1.35 0.46 -13.89
CA ASN A 83 1.53 1.45 -14.95
C ASN A 83 1.89 0.79 -16.29
N ARG A 84 2.76 -0.24 -16.26
CA ARG A 84 3.14 -1.01 -17.45
C ARG A 84 1.97 -1.83 -18.00
N ILE A 85 1.18 -2.49 -17.16
CA ILE A 85 0.01 -3.27 -17.59
C ILE A 85 -1.02 -2.34 -18.25
N ILE A 86 -1.30 -1.18 -17.64
CA ILE A 86 -2.25 -0.19 -18.14
C ILE A 86 -1.82 0.32 -19.52
N TYR A 87 -0.52 0.59 -19.71
CA TYR A 87 0.03 0.99 -21.00
C TYR A 87 -0.08 -0.10 -22.06
N THR A 88 0.36 -1.34 -21.77
CA THR A 88 0.31 -2.47 -22.72
C THR A 88 -1.12 -2.81 -23.14
N LYS A 89 -2.11 -2.52 -22.28
CA LYS A 89 -3.54 -2.68 -22.59
C LYS A 89 -4.15 -1.44 -23.25
N ASN A 90 -3.32 -0.56 -23.83
CA ASN A 90 -3.68 0.66 -24.57
C ASN A 90 -4.66 1.58 -23.81
N SER A 91 -4.60 1.56 -22.48
CA SER A 91 -5.52 2.34 -21.64
C SER A 91 -5.04 3.77 -21.38
N ILE A 92 -3.80 4.11 -21.75
CA ILE A 92 -3.22 5.44 -21.59
C ILE A 92 -2.31 5.76 -22.78
N SER A 93 -2.12 7.04 -23.06
CA SER A 93 -1.19 7.48 -24.10
C SER A 93 0.27 7.22 -23.69
N GLN A 94 1.17 7.16 -24.67
CA GLN A 94 2.61 7.00 -24.41
C GLN A 94 3.18 8.17 -23.58
N ALA A 95 2.66 9.40 -23.78
CA ALA A 95 3.06 10.57 -23.02
C ALA A 95 2.65 10.44 -21.54
N GLU A 96 1.39 10.08 -21.28
CA GLU A 96 0.88 9.84 -19.91
C GLU A 96 1.67 8.73 -19.21
N PHE A 97 1.95 7.62 -19.90
CA PHE A 97 2.77 6.53 -19.37
C PHE A 97 4.17 7.01 -18.95
N LYS A 98 4.87 7.76 -19.82
CA LYS A 98 6.20 8.29 -19.50
C LYS A 98 6.19 9.19 -18.26
N VAL A 99 5.18 10.05 -18.14
CA VAL A 99 5.03 10.95 -16.98
C VAL A 99 4.79 10.14 -15.69
N GLN A 100 3.84 9.20 -15.70
CA GLN A 100 3.53 8.36 -14.54
C GLN A 100 4.70 7.45 -14.13
N GLN A 101 5.38 6.84 -15.10
CA GLN A 101 6.56 6.01 -14.86
C GLN A 101 7.69 6.83 -14.23
N ARG A 102 7.96 8.04 -14.75
CA ARG A 102 8.99 8.93 -14.20
C ARG A 102 8.66 9.37 -12.78
N ALA A 103 7.43 9.79 -12.53
CA ALA A 103 6.98 10.21 -11.20
C ALA A 103 7.09 9.07 -10.17
N THR A 104 6.66 7.86 -10.54
CA THR A 104 6.73 6.69 -9.65
C THR A 104 8.18 6.27 -9.38
N ARG A 105 9.07 6.33 -10.38
CA ARG A 105 10.50 6.06 -10.20
C ARG A 105 11.18 7.10 -9.31
N ALA A 106 10.80 8.37 -9.42
CA ALA A 106 11.35 9.43 -8.60
C ALA A 106 11.08 9.21 -7.10
N MET A 107 10.00 8.49 -6.75
CA MET A 107 9.69 8.13 -5.37
C MET A 107 10.67 7.10 -4.77
N LEU A 108 11.41 6.32 -5.57
CA LEU A 108 12.36 5.33 -5.05
C LEU A 108 13.60 5.98 -4.42
N PHE A 109 14.02 7.13 -4.94
CA PHE A 109 15.20 7.83 -4.43
C PHE A 109 15.07 8.25 -2.95
N PRO A 110 14.03 9.00 -2.54
CA PRO A 110 13.84 9.33 -1.13
C PRO A 110 13.59 8.08 -0.27
N MET A 111 13.00 7.01 -0.80
CA MET A 111 12.88 5.74 -0.07
C MET A 111 14.24 5.13 0.25
N PHE A 112 15.21 5.20 -0.68
CA PHE A 112 16.57 4.76 -0.40
C PHE A 112 17.26 5.63 0.67
N VAL A 113 17.02 6.94 0.68
CA VAL A 113 17.53 7.81 1.74
C VAL A 113 16.93 7.43 3.09
N TYR A 114 15.61 7.16 3.16
CA TYR A 114 14.97 6.69 4.39
C TYR A 114 15.51 5.35 4.84
N PHE A 115 15.85 4.44 3.93
CA PHE A 115 16.44 3.15 4.28
C PHE A 115 17.72 3.31 5.10
N ILE A 116 18.65 4.14 4.60
CA ILE A 116 19.91 4.43 5.28
C ILE A 116 19.62 5.10 6.63
N PHE A 117 18.72 6.09 6.65
CA PHE A 117 18.37 6.81 7.86
C PHE A 117 17.77 5.87 8.93
N ILE A 118 16.82 5.02 8.56
CA ILE A 118 16.17 4.07 9.47
C ILE A 118 17.20 3.10 10.03
N ILE A 119 18.05 2.49 9.19
CA ILE A 119 19.03 1.51 9.66
C ILE A 119 20.06 2.18 10.57
N VAL A 120 20.69 3.26 10.11
CA VAL A 120 21.82 3.86 10.84
C VAL A 120 21.34 4.61 12.07
N ILE A 121 20.37 5.52 11.93
CA ILE A 121 19.94 6.38 13.03
C ILE A 121 19.04 5.62 13.99
N VAL A 122 17.97 5.01 13.49
CA VAL A 122 16.98 4.35 14.36
C VAL A 122 17.45 2.96 14.79
N GLY A 123 18.04 2.19 13.87
CA GLY A 123 18.43 0.81 14.11
C GLY A 123 19.68 0.64 14.96
N MET A 124 20.68 1.52 14.78
CA MET A 124 21.98 1.41 15.45
C MET A 124 22.18 2.48 16.53
N ILE A 125 21.99 3.76 16.21
CA ILE A 125 22.36 4.87 17.11
C ILE A 125 21.33 5.09 18.22
N ALA A 126 20.04 5.04 17.89
CA ALA A 126 18.96 5.31 18.83
C ALA A 126 18.63 4.08 19.72
N ALA A 127 19.18 2.92 19.41
CA ALA A 127 18.94 1.71 20.18
C ALA A 127 19.46 1.87 21.63
N PRO A 128 18.68 1.48 22.66
CA PRO A 128 19.03 1.71 24.05
C PRO A 128 20.16 0.78 24.54
N ASN A 129 20.35 -0.36 23.89
CA ASN A 129 21.40 -1.33 24.23
C ASN A 129 21.77 -2.21 23.02
N ASN A 130 22.84 -3.00 23.17
CA ASN A 130 23.36 -3.87 22.11
C ASN A 130 22.39 -5.00 21.73
N ASP A 131 21.58 -5.51 22.67
CA ASP A 131 20.62 -6.58 22.40
C ASP A 131 19.53 -6.08 21.42
N VAL A 132 19.03 -4.86 21.62
CA VAL A 132 18.08 -4.23 20.69
C VAL A 132 18.71 -3.98 19.33
N VAL A 133 20.00 -3.62 19.25
CA VAL A 133 20.71 -3.50 17.96
C VAL A 133 20.73 -4.84 17.22
N ILE A 134 21.02 -5.94 17.93
CA ILE A 134 21.03 -7.28 17.34
C ILE A 134 19.63 -7.64 16.82
N ASP A 135 18.58 -7.41 17.61
CA ASP A 135 17.20 -7.65 17.19
C ASP A 135 16.81 -6.82 15.96
N ASN A 136 17.23 -5.55 15.92
CA ASN A 136 17.03 -4.69 14.75
C ASN A 136 17.74 -5.25 13.51
N LEU A 137 18.99 -5.72 13.65
CA LEU A 137 19.72 -6.35 12.55
C LEU A 137 19.07 -7.66 12.10
N LEU A 138 18.56 -8.49 13.03
CA LEU A 138 17.79 -9.69 12.68
C LEU A 138 16.57 -9.33 11.83
N THR A 139 15.89 -8.24 12.14
CA THR A 139 14.78 -7.70 11.34
C THR A 139 15.26 -7.21 9.97
N VAL A 140 16.38 -6.47 9.90
CA VAL A 140 16.99 -6.02 8.62
C VAL A 140 17.32 -7.18 7.70
N PHE A 141 17.87 -8.27 8.26
CA PHE A 141 18.24 -9.48 7.52
C PHE A 141 17.09 -10.47 7.34
N PHE A 142 15.84 -10.07 7.63
CA PHE A 142 14.65 -10.92 7.49
C PHE A 142 14.76 -12.25 8.25
N LYS A 143 15.40 -12.27 9.42
CA LYS A 143 15.43 -13.42 10.32
C LYS A 143 14.28 -13.40 11.32
N ASN A 144 13.57 -12.26 11.45
CA ASN A 144 12.38 -12.13 12.28
C ASN A 144 11.14 -12.67 11.52
N MET A 145 10.61 -13.80 12.00
CA MET A 145 9.53 -14.51 11.30
C MET A 145 8.19 -13.76 11.37
N GLU A 146 7.93 -13.09 12.50
CA GLU A 146 6.73 -12.29 12.74
C GLU A 146 6.68 -11.11 11.77
N PHE A 147 7.81 -10.40 11.64
CA PHE A 147 7.99 -9.31 10.69
C PHE A 147 7.79 -9.80 9.25
N ASN A 148 8.45 -10.90 8.89
CA ASN A 148 8.35 -11.49 7.54
C ASN A 148 6.92 -11.88 7.18
N LEU A 149 6.13 -12.37 8.14
CA LEU A 149 4.74 -12.74 7.92
C LEU A 149 3.88 -11.52 7.60
N ASN A 150 4.09 -10.40 8.29
CA ASN A 150 3.38 -9.16 7.99
C ASN A 150 3.81 -8.59 6.63
N LEU A 151 5.11 -8.63 6.34
CA LEU A 151 5.63 -8.23 5.04
C LEU A 151 5.05 -9.08 3.89
N LEU A 152 4.95 -10.40 4.10
CA LEU A 152 4.32 -11.30 3.14
C LEU A 152 2.86 -10.93 2.90
N LEU A 153 2.13 -10.52 3.94
CA LEU A 153 0.74 -10.07 3.83
C LEU A 153 0.64 -8.82 2.95
N ALA A 154 1.56 -7.86 3.12
CA ALA A 154 1.64 -6.68 2.27
C ALA A 154 1.89 -7.07 0.80
N VAL A 155 2.83 -7.99 0.53
CA VAL A 155 3.07 -8.49 -0.84
C VAL A 155 1.85 -9.19 -1.43
N VAL A 156 1.19 -10.07 -0.66
CA VAL A 156 -0.01 -10.78 -1.11
C VAL A 156 -1.11 -9.79 -1.47
N SER A 157 -1.31 -8.73 -0.69
CA SER A 157 -2.34 -7.73 -0.98
C SER A 157 -2.15 -7.09 -2.36
N GLU A 158 -0.92 -6.71 -2.71
CA GLU A 158 -0.63 -6.12 -4.02
C GLU A 158 -0.70 -7.15 -5.16
N ILE A 159 -0.34 -8.41 -4.91
CA ILE A 159 -0.56 -9.50 -5.90
C ILE A 159 -2.05 -9.67 -6.19
N VAL A 160 -2.90 -9.68 -5.17
CA VAL A 160 -4.36 -9.82 -5.35
C VAL A 160 -4.91 -8.68 -6.21
N ILE A 161 -4.45 -7.46 -5.98
CA ILE A 161 -4.84 -6.28 -6.78
C ILE A 161 -4.36 -6.43 -8.21
N LEU A 162 -3.12 -6.89 -8.42
CA LEU A 162 -2.55 -7.10 -9.74
C LEU A 162 -3.33 -8.15 -10.54
N VAL A 163 -3.63 -9.29 -9.92
CA VAL A 163 -4.45 -10.37 -10.51
C VAL A 163 -5.83 -9.85 -10.86
N TYR A 164 -6.44 -9.09 -9.95
CA TYR A 164 -7.75 -8.46 -10.18
C TYR A 164 -7.72 -7.52 -11.40
N LEU A 165 -6.70 -6.67 -11.51
CA LEU A 165 -6.51 -5.76 -12.65
C LEU A 165 -6.36 -6.53 -13.97
N VAL A 166 -5.50 -7.54 -14.01
CA VAL A 166 -5.27 -8.35 -15.23
C VAL A 166 -6.55 -9.04 -15.68
N ARG A 167 -7.30 -9.67 -14.76
CA ARG A 167 -8.59 -10.33 -15.07
C ARG A 167 -9.60 -9.33 -15.64
N ARG A 168 -9.70 -8.15 -15.04
CA ARG A 168 -10.60 -7.09 -15.50
C ARG A 168 -10.31 -6.66 -16.93
N TYR A 169 -9.03 -6.45 -17.26
CA TYR A 169 -8.63 -6.05 -18.61
C TYR A 169 -8.94 -7.12 -19.66
N ASN A 170 -8.75 -8.39 -19.32
CA ASN A 170 -9.05 -9.48 -20.24
C ASN A 170 -10.57 -9.59 -20.51
N LYS A 171 -11.41 -9.38 -19.49
CA LYS A 171 -12.87 -9.38 -19.66
C LYS A 171 -13.36 -8.24 -20.57
N ASN A 172 -12.86 -7.02 -20.35
CA ASN A 172 -13.26 -5.87 -21.16
C ASN A 172 -12.88 -6.02 -22.65
N LYS A 173 -11.77 -6.72 -22.96
CA LYS A 173 -11.38 -7.02 -24.35
C LYS A 173 -12.44 -7.90 -25.04
N PHE A 174 -12.99 -8.87 -24.33
CA PHE A 174 -14.00 -9.79 -24.85
C PHE A 174 -15.35 -9.11 -25.07
N ASP A 175 -15.81 -8.32 -24.09
CA ASP A 175 -17.08 -7.58 -24.16
C ASP A 175 -17.07 -6.59 -25.36
N ASN A 176 -15.98 -5.83 -25.54
CA ASN A 176 -15.85 -4.87 -26.64
C ASN A 176 -15.82 -5.55 -28.02
N GLN A 177 -15.21 -6.74 -28.12
CA GLN A 177 -15.14 -7.49 -29.38
C GLN A 177 -16.51 -8.09 -29.73
N SER A 178 -17.28 -8.54 -28.73
CA SER A 178 -18.67 -8.97 -28.89
C SER A 178 -19.56 -7.82 -29.37
N GLU A 179 -19.46 -6.64 -28.76
CA GLU A 179 -20.26 -5.46 -29.15
C GLU A 179 -19.92 -4.97 -30.57
N LEU A 180 -18.64 -4.99 -30.98
CA LEU A 180 -18.25 -4.64 -32.36
C LEU A 180 -18.83 -5.65 -33.37
N SER A 181 -18.78 -6.95 -33.08
CA SER A 181 -19.35 -7.97 -33.97
C SER A 181 -20.88 -7.91 -34.06
N SER A 182 -21.57 -7.33 -33.07
CA SER A 182 -23.01 -7.07 -33.13
C SER A 182 -23.37 -5.76 -33.84
N GLN A 183 -22.42 -4.81 -33.96
CA GLN A 183 -22.62 -3.52 -34.64
C GLN A 183 -22.16 -3.52 -36.11
N GLU A 184 -21.44 -4.55 -36.56
CA GLU A 184 -21.06 -4.73 -37.97
C GLU A 184 -22.27 -5.02 -38.89
N ASN A 185 -23.45 -5.28 -38.32
CA ASN A 185 -24.72 -5.38 -39.06
C ASN A 185 -25.51 -4.06 -39.15
N THR A 186 -24.95 -2.93 -38.74
CA THR A 186 -25.57 -1.61 -38.93
C THR A 186 -24.49 -0.60 -39.28
N GLN A 187 -24.00 -0.70 -40.51
CA GLN A 187 -23.11 0.30 -41.10
C GLN A 187 -23.90 1.55 -41.47
N GLU A 188 -23.60 2.64 -40.76
CA GLU A 188 -23.39 4.01 -41.28
C GLU A 188 -23.58 4.98 -40.10
N HIS A 189 -22.45 5.47 -39.55
CA HIS A 189 -22.26 6.59 -38.61
C HIS A 189 -21.38 6.27 -37.40
N LYS A 190 -20.12 5.85 -37.58
CA LYS A 190 -19.14 5.85 -36.47
C LYS A 190 -17.69 6.12 -36.92
N GLU A 191 -17.42 7.24 -37.56
CA GLU A 191 -16.05 7.80 -37.55
C GLU A 191 -15.82 8.83 -36.43
N GLU A 192 -16.88 9.32 -35.76
CA GLU A 192 -16.74 10.35 -34.72
C GLU A 192 -16.76 9.80 -33.28
N GLN A 193 -17.12 8.53 -33.08
CA GLN A 193 -17.26 7.93 -31.72
C GLN A 193 -15.98 7.27 -31.19
N ALA A 194 -14.95 7.07 -32.01
CA ALA A 194 -13.69 6.43 -31.58
C ALA A 194 -12.84 7.30 -30.63
N LYS A 195 -13.16 8.59 -30.47
CA LYS A 195 -12.35 9.55 -29.69
C LYS A 195 -12.85 9.84 -28.27
N LYS A 196 -13.98 9.26 -27.83
CA LYS A 196 -14.67 9.74 -26.60
C LYS A 196 -15.15 8.66 -25.63
N ILE A 197 -14.46 7.53 -25.53
CA ILE A 197 -14.62 6.61 -24.38
C ILE A 197 -13.38 6.70 -23.49
N LYS A 198 -13.11 7.90 -22.94
CA LYS A 198 -12.34 8.00 -21.71
C LYS A 198 -13.24 7.50 -20.59
N THR A 199 -13.04 6.25 -20.19
CA THR A 199 -13.78 5.67 -19.06
C THR A 199 -13.56 6.54 -17.81
N PRO A 200 -14.57 6.75 -16.94
CA PRO A 200 -14.44 7.52 -15.69
C PRO A 200 -13.29 7.05 -14.77
N TYR A 201 -12.80 5.83 -14.98
CA TYR A 201 -11.64 5.27 -14.30
C TYR A 201 -10.31 5.88 -14.77
N GLN A 202 -10.18 6.18 -16.06
CA GLN A 202 -8.99 6.82 -16.63
C GLN A 202 -8.82 8.26 -16.12
N SER A 203 -9.92 9.00 -15.92
CA SER A 203 -9.84 10.32 -15.29
C SER A 203 -9.51 10.22 -13.79
N LEU A 204 -10.00 9.22 -13.06
CA LEU A 204 -9.64 9.01 -11.65
C LEU A 204 -8.16 8.61 -11.45
N LEU A 205 -7.58 7.80 -12.34
CA LEU A 205 -6.16 7.47 -12.31
C LEU A 205 -5.27 8.60 -12.83
N ALA A 206 -5.71 9.36 -13.85
CA ALA A 206 -4.95 10.48 -14.41
C ALA A 206 -5.06 11.76 -13.56
N GLN A 207 -6.14 11.95 -12.81
CA GLN A 207 -6.34 13.11 -11.93
C GLN A 207 -5.65 12.95 -10.56
N ASN A 208 -5.11 11.77 -10.24
CA ASN A 208 -4.04 11.65 -9.26
C ASN A 208 -2.75 12.17 -9.89
N GLN A 209 -2.69 13.50 -10.05
CA GLN A 209 -1.54 14.26 -10.50
C GLN A 209 -0.26 13.86 -9.75
N PRO A 210 0.92 14.13 -10.35
CA PRO A 210 2.21 13.90 -9.74
C PRO A 210 2.45 14.96 -8.66
N ALA A 211 1.71 14.89 -7.55
CA ALA A 211 2.25 15.42 -6.32
C ALA A 211 3.56 14.64 -6.10
N LEU A 212 4.68 15.36 -6.18
CA LEU A 212 6.05 14.83 -5.99
C LEU A 212 6.17 13.98 -4.70
N LEU A 213 5.24 14.15 -3.76
CA LEU A 213 5.01 13.31 -2.60
C LEU A 213 3.56 12.82 -2.61
N SER A 214 3.36 11.50 -2.63
CA SER A 214 2.05 10.89 -2.30
C SER A 214 1.62 11.34 -0.91
N THR A 215 0.31 11.51 -0.64
CA THR A 215 -0.19 11.75 0.72
C THR A 215 0.33 10.69 1.69
N GLN A 216 0.46 9.44 1.24
CA GLN A 216 1.04 8.35 2.02
C GLN A 216 2.53 8.57 2.32
N MET A 217 3.28 9.14 1.38
CA MET A 217 4.69 9.44 1.55
C MET A 217 4.90 10.63 2.49
N LEU A 218 4.01 11.63 2.44
CA LEU A 218 4.01 12.74 3.39
C LEU A 218 3.68 12.24 4.80
N VAL A 219 2.66 11.38 4.92
CA VAL A 219 2.32 10.74 6.21
C VAL A 219 3.51 9.93 6.71
N LEU A 220 4.11 9.09 5.87
CA LEU A 220 5.31 8.33 6.22
C LEU A 220 6.43 9.27 6.69
N HIS A 221 6.72 10.35 5.95
CA HIS A 221 7.75 11.32 6.31
C HIS A 221 7.47 11.97 7.66
N VAL A 222 6.26 12.50 7.86
CA VAL A 222 5.86 13.14 9.12
C VAL A 222 5.92 12.15 10.26
N SER A 223 5.44 10.93 10.07
CA SER A 223 5.45 9.89 11.09
C SER A 223 6.86 9.43 11.42
N ILE A 224 7.76 9.31 10.42
CA ILE A 224 9.18 8.98 10.65
C ILE A 224 9.85 10.10 11.44
N VAL A 225 9.71 11.35 10.99
CA VAL A 225 10.36 12.51 11.63
C VAL A 225 9.85 12.70 13.05
N LEU A 226 8.53 12.74 13.22
CA LEU A 226 7.90 12.93 14.53
C LEU A 226 8.17 11.75 15.46
N GLY A 227 8.03 10.51 14.96
CA GLY A 227 8.28 9.32 15.75
C GLY A 227 9.73 9.23 16.19
N THR A 228 10.69 9.55 15.30
CA THR A 228 12.12 9.58 15.65
C THR A 228 12.38 10.69 16.68
N LEU A 229 11.87 11.90 16.47
CA LEU A 229 12.04 13.00 17.43
C LEU A 229 11.49 12.65 18.82
N LEU A 230 10.29 12.08 18.88
CA LEU A 230 9.66 11.65 20.14
C LEU A 230 10.45 10.51 20.79
N TYR A 231 10.91 9.55 20.00
CA TYR A 231 11.73 8.44 20.49
C TYR A 231 13.06 8.92 21.07
N PHE A 232 13.73 9.87 20.40
CA PHE A 232 14.94 10.52 20.91
C PHE A 232 14.66 11.34 22.18
N ALA A 233 13.54 12.07 22.23
CA ALA A 233 13.14 12.83 23.41
C ALA A 233 12.88 11.94 24.63
N ALA A 234 12.34 10.74 24.42
CA ALA A 234 12.04 9.80 25.50
C ALA A 234 13.25 8.98 25.97
N ASN A 235 14.19 8.65 25.07
CA ASN A 235 15.26 7.67 25.35
C ASN A 235 16.67 8.27 25.43
N THR A 236 16.83 9.58 25.33
CA THR A 236 18.16 10.19 25.46
C THR A 236 18.30 10.99 26.74
N ASP A 237 19.25 10.58 27.58
CA ASP A 237 19.69 11.32 28.77
C ASP A 237 20.30 12.70 28.42
N LYS A 238 20.49 12.95 27.13
CA LYS A 238 21.14 14.14 26.56
C LYS A 238 20.19 15.33 26.39
N LEU A 239 18.88 15.13 26.54
CA LEU A 239 17.90 16.21 26.49
C LEU A 239 17.47 16.63 27.90
N PRO A 240 17.30 17.94 28.15
CA PRO A 240 16.98 18.46 29.48
C PRO A 240 15.56 18.09 29.96
N ILE A 241 14.72 17.53 29.09
CA ILE A 241 13.36 17.10 29.37
C ILE A 241 13.37 15.57 29.39
N GLN A 242 13.60 14.96 30.55
CA GLN A 242 13.43 13.53 30.75
C GLN A 242 11.97 13.24 31.09
N ILE A 243 11.24 12.62 30.16
CA ILE A 243 9.90 12.11 30.42
C ILE A 243 10.04 10.62 30.71
N ASP A 244 10.13 10.25 31.98
CA ASP A 244 10.06 8.84 32.37
C ASP A 244 8.63 8.33 32.15
N MET A 245 8.43 7.67 31.01
CA MET A 245 7.17 7.01 30.68
C MET A 245 7.17 5.53 31.08
N GLY A 246 8.21 5.06 31.75
CA GLY A 246 8.42 3.66 32.11
C GLY A 246 8.31 2.71 30.91
N LYS A 247 8.03 1.44 31.19
CA LYS A 247 7.82 0.42 30.15
C LYS A 247 6.62 0.70 29.25
N ALA A 248 5.67 1.53 29.67
CA ALA A 248 4.52 1.91 28.87
C ALA A 248 4.87 2.94 27.77
N GLY A 249 5.90 3.76 28.01
CA GLY A 249 6.39 4.77 27.07
C GLY A 249 6.92 4.20 25.77
N GLU A 250 7.60 3.06 25.83
CA GLU A 250 8.13 2.36 24.66
C GLU A 250 7.01 1.98 23.66
N PHE A 251 5.82 1.64 24.17
CA PHE A 251 4.67 1.26 23.36
C PHE A 251 3.79 2.45 22.95
N ALA A 252 3.75 3.51 23.75
CA ALA A 252 2.86 4.65 23.50
C ALA A 252 3.16 5.32 22.14
N PHE A 253 4.42 5.56 21.82
CA PHE A 253 4.82 6.19 20.56
C PHE A 253 4.49 5.34 19.34
N VAL A 254 4.71 4.04 19.49
CA VAL A 254 4.44 3.04 18.48
C VAL A 254 2.94 2.97 18.14
N ILE A 255 2.08 2.99 19.17
CA ILE A 255 0.62 2.99 18.99
C ILE A 255 0.16 4.29 18.33
N VAL A 256 0.69 5.44 18.75
CA VAL A 256 0.37 6.74 18.13
C VAL A 256 0.74 6.73 16.64
N PHE A 257 1.93 6.22 16.30
CA PHE A 257 2.38 6.10 14.91
C PHE A 257 1.40 5.26 14.08
N ALA A 258 1.11 4.03 14.53
CA ALA A 258 0.23 3.11 13.82
C ALA A 258 -1.21 3.68 13.70
N SER A 259 -1.65 4.44 14.70
CA SER A 259 -2.95 5.12 14.70
C SER A 259 -3.02 6.24 13.66
N VAL A 260 -2.00 7.10 13.59
CA VAL A 260 -1.91 8.19 12.59
C VAL A 260 -1.93 7.60 11.18
N GLN A 261 -1.18 6.53 10.94
CA GLN A 261 -1.18 5.83 9.66
C GLN A 261 -2.56 5.28 9.31
N THR A 262 -3.22 4.59 10.25
CA THR A 262 -4.56 4.04 10.06
C THR A 262 -5.57 5.14 9.75
N ILE A 263 -5.54 6.25 10.49
CA ILE A 263 -6.41 7.41 10.26
C ILE A 263 -6.18 8.00 8.86
N ALA A 264 -4.92 8.16 8.44
CA ALA A 264 -4.60 8.68 7.11
C ALA A 264 -5.17 7.81 5.99
N GLU A 265 -5.14 6.49 6.14
CA GLU A 265 -5.69 5.55 5.17
C GLU A 265 -7.23 5.58 5.14
N VAL A 266 -7.87 5.67 6.31
CA VAL A 266 -9.33 5.86 6.41
C VAL A 266 -9.75 7.16 5.73
N LEU A 267 -9.02 8.25 5.95
CA LEU A 267 -9.29 9.55 5.33
C LEU A 267 -9.08 9.50 3.81
N ALA A 268 -8.01 8.85 3.34
CA ALA A 268 -7.75 8.67 1.92
C ALA A 268 -8.88 7.87 1.24
N PHE A 269 -9.35 6.80 1.87
CA PHE A 269 -10.47 6.01 1.40
C PHE A 269 -11.79 6.80 1.39
N ALA A 270 -12.09 7.52 2.48
CA ALA A 270 -13.30 8.33 2.61
C ALA A 270 -13.35 9.44 1.56
N LYS A 271 -12.23 10.11 1.30
CA LYS A 271 -12.09 11.13 0.24
C LYS A 271 -12.30 10.53 -1.15
N GLY A 272 -11.81 9.31 -1.37
CA GLY A 272 -12.01 8.56 -2.61
C GLY A 272 -13.47 8.18 -2.91
N ARG A 273 -14.35 8.13 -1.90
CA ARG A 273 -15.80 7.87 -2.08
C ARG A 273 -16.64 9.09 -2.44
N LYS A 274 -16.17 10.30 -2.15
CA LYS A 274 -16.92 11.56 -2.37
C LYS A 274 -16.77 12.11 -3.80
N LYS A 275 -15.84 11.56 -4.59
CA LYS A 275 -15.63 11.88 -6.00
C LYS A 275 -16.32 10.83 -6.87
#